data_AF-A0A644XZ64-F1
#
_entry.id   AF-A0A644XZ64-F1
#
_cell.length_a   1.000
_cell.length_b   1.000
_cell.length_c   1.000
_cell.angle_alpha   90.00
_cell.angle_beta   90.00
_cell.angle_gamma   90.00
#
_symmetry.space_group_name_H-M   'P 1'
#
loop_
_entity.id
_entity.type
_entity.pdbx_description
1 polymer ?
#
loop_
_entity_poly.entity_id
_entity_poly.type
_entity_poly.pdbx_seq_one_letter_code
_entity_poly.pdbx_strand_id
1 'polypeptide(L)'
;MYAVTSAVIGLMAGLFAAKGWFKDIKTVLLAGLIIGLVAATVSTPLNILFWGGQTGNVWGDALYALLISNGQPQWLASFLDSIVVDVPDKLVTVLISYFIFKGLPKKLTNTFLKDGAIEEL
;
A
#
# COMPACT_ATOMS: atom_id res chain seq x y z
N MET A 1 2.34 -5.88 -15.35
CA MET A 1 2.87 -4.52 -15.18
C MET A 1 2.93 -4.11 -13.71
N TYR A 2 1.84 -4.20 -12.93
CA TYR A 2 1.81 -3.85 -11.49
C TYR A 2 2.61 -4.77 -10.53
N ALA A 3 3.36 -5.74 -11.06
CA ALA A 3 4.25 -6.59 -10.27
C ALA A 3 5.35 -5.77 -9.58
N VAL A 4 5.84 -4.71 -10.23
CA VAL A 4 6.85 -3.80 -9.67
C VAL A 4 6.29 -3.06 -8.45
N THR A 5 5.11 -2.44 -8.58
CA THR A 5 4.43 -1.77 -7.45
C THR A 5 4.18 -2.75 -6.30
N SER A 6 3.73 -3.97 -6.62
CA SER A 6 3.46 -5.01 -5.62
C SER A 6 4.74 -5.45 -4.88
N ALA A 7 5.86 -5.60 -5.59
CA ALA A 7 7.14 -5.94 -4.98
C ALA A 7 7.63 -4.84 -4.02
N VAL A 8 7.51 -3.56 -4.42
CA VAL A 8 7.90 -2.42 -3.56
C VAL A 8 7.01 -2.36 -2.31
N ILE A 9 5.70 -2.53 -2.47
CA ILE A 9 4.75 -2.59 -1.35
C ILE A 9 5.11 -3.74 -0.39
N GLY A 10 5.37 -4.93 -0.93
CA GLY A 10 5.76 -6.10 -0.14
C GLY A 10 7.06 -5.90 0.65
N LEU A 11 8.07 -5.30 0.02
CA LEU A 11 9.32 -4.94 0.69
C LEU A 11 9.09 -3.94 1.82
N MET A 12 8.31 -2.89 1.58
CA MET A 12 7.98 -1.88 2.59
C MET A 12 7.23 -2.49 3.78
N ALA A 13 6.23 -3.34 3.51
CA ALA A 13 5.50 -4.05 4.54
C ALA A 13 6.42 -4.98 5.35
N GLY A 14 7.31 -5.73 4.70
CA GLY A 14 8.30 -6.58 5.37
C GLY A 14 9.26 -5.78 6.27
N LEU A 15 9.77 -4.64 5.78
CA LEU A 15 10.63 -3.75 6.56
C LEU A 15 9.92 -3.16 7.78
N PHE A 16 8.65 -2.74 7.64
CA PHE A 16 7.86 -2.26 8.77
C PHE A 16 7.55 -3.36 9.78
N ALA A 17 7.32 -4.60 9.32
CA ALA A 17 7.15 -5.76 10.19
C ALA A 17 8.43 -6.06 10.98
N ALA A 18 9.59 -6.08 10.33
CA ALA A 18 10.88 -6.29 10.97
C ALA A 18 11.20 -5.20 12.02
N LYS A 19 10.79 -3.96 11.77
CA LYS A 19 10.90 -2.85 12.74
C LYS A 19 9.84 -2.87 13.85
N GLY A 20 8.88 -3.79 13.81
CA GLY A 20 7.82 -3.91 14.81
C GLY A 20 6.74 -2.83 14.74
N TRP A 21 6.52 -2.21 13.58
CA TRP A 21 5.53 -1.13 13.40
C TRP A 21 4.08 -1.61 13.38
N PHE A 22 3.81 -2.92 13.34
CA PHE A 22 2.45 -3.47 13.38
C PHE A 22 1.95 -3.83 14.79
N LYS A 23 2.51 -3.20 15.83
CA LYS A 23 2.11 -3.43 17.24
C LYS A 23 0.96 -2.53 17.69
N ASP A 24 1.02 -1.25 17.32
CA ASP A 24 0.05 -0.23 17.72
C ASP A 24 -0.72 0.33 16.53
N ILE A 25 -1.99 0.70 16.74
CA ILE A 25 -2.83 1.22 15.66
C ILE A 25 -2.25 2.49 15.00
N LYS A 26 -1.53 3.32 15.77
CA LYS A 26 -0.87 4.54 15.26
C LYS A 26 0.23 4.21 14.26
N THR A 27 1.09 3.24 14.58
CA THR A 27 2.20 2.83 13.73
C THR A 27 1.71 2.02 12.52
N VAL A 28 0.62 1.26 12.67
CA VAL A 28 -0.11 0.57 11.59
C VAL A 28 -0.68 1.57 10.59
N LEU A 29 -1.36 2.62 11.05
CA LEU A 29 -1.88 3.71 10.20
C LEU A 29 -0.75 4.45 9.48
N LEU A 30 0.34 4.77 10.18
CA LEU A 30 1.49 5.43 9.58
C LEU A 30 2.16 4.55 8.52
N ALA A 31 2.29 3.24 8.77
CA ALA A 31 2.79 2.28 7.79
C ALA A 31 1.89 2.24 6.54
N GLY A 32 0.56 2.14 6.72
CA GLY A 32 -0.40 2.16 5.61
C GLY A 32 -0.31 3.44 4.77
N LEU A 33 -0.16 4.60 5.42
CA LEU A 33 -0.01 5.89 4.74
C LEU A 33 1.28 5.96 3.92
N ILE A 34 2.41 5.53 4.50
CA ILE A 34 3.70 5.52 3.78
C ILE A 34 3.65 4.54 2.60
N ILE A 35 3.11 3.33 2.82
CA ILE A 35 2.96 2.33 1.75
C ILE A 35 2.07 2.88 0.63
N GLY A 36 0.96 3.54 0.97
CA GLY A 36 0.05 4.17 0.00
C GLY A 36 0.73 5.25 -0.84
N LEU A 37 1.52 6.14 -0.20
CA LEU A 37 2.27 7.18 -0.91
C LEU A 37 3.38 6.61 -1.81
N VAL A 38 4.09 5.60 -1.33
CA VAL A 38 5.11 4.90 -2.13
C VAL A 38 4.46 4.19 -3.32
N ALA A 39 3.32 3.53 -3.10
CA ALA A 39 2.55 2.88 -4.15
C ALA A 39 2.14 3.89 -5.23
N ALA A 40 1.54 5.03 -4.85
CA ALA A 40 1.13 6.08 -5.76
C ALA A 40 2.32 6.65 -6.57
N THR A 41 3.47 6.86 -5.91
CA THR A 41 4.67 7.39 -6.57
C THR A 41 5.24 6.41 -7.60
N VAL A 42 5.21 5.12 -7.31
CA VAL A 42 5.71 4.06 -8.23
C VAL A 42 4.69 3.76 -9.33
N SER A 43 3.40 3.82 -9.02
CA SER A 43 2.32 3.52 -9.99
C SER A 43 2.12 4.65 -10.98
N THR A 44 2.25 5.92 -10.58
CA THR A 44 2.08 7.10 -11.46
C THR A 44 2.84 7.03 -12.78
N PRO A 45 4.18 6.81 -12.83
CA PRO A 45 4.90 6.72 -14.10
C PRO A 45 4.44 5.52 -14.95
N LEU A 46 4.06 4.40 -14.31
CA LEU A 46 3.50 3.25 -15.01
C LEU A 46 2.12 3.58 -15.61
N ASN A 47 1.27 4.28 -14.85
CA ASN A 47 -0.05 4.71 -15.28
C ASN A 47 0.05 5.68 -16.47
N ILE A 48 0.99 6.61 -16.45
CA ILE A 48 1.24 7.53 -17.57
C ILE A 48 1.70 6.76 -18.82
N LEU A 49 2.65 5.83 -18.69
CA LEU A 49 3.24 5.10 -19.81
C LEU A 49 2.27 4.10 -20.47
N PHE A 50 1.45 3.41 -19.68
CA PHE A 50 0.65 2.28 -20.17
C PHE A 50 -0.86 2.57 -20.23
N TRP A 51 -1.37 3.50 -19.43
CA TRP A 51 -2.81 3.83 -19.32
C TRP A 51 -3.11 5.31 -19.58
N GLY A 52 -2.16 6.06 -20.13
CA GLY A 52 -2.36 7.48 -20.44
C GLY A 52 -2.60 8.35 -19.20
N GLY A 53 -2.24 7.87 -18.00
CA GLY A 53 -2.32 8.60 -16.74
C GLY A 53 -3.47 8.19 -15.82
N GLN A 54 -4.41 7.38 -16.29
CA GLN A 54 -5.55 6.91 -15.49
C GLN A 54 -5.19 5.70 -14.63
N THR A 55 -5.87 5.55 -13.49
CA THR A 55 -5.71 4.40 -12.59
C THR A 55 -6.68 3.25 -12.92
N GLY A 56 -7.72 3.51 -13.70
CA GLY A 56 -8.79 2.53 -13.99
C GLY A 56 -9.81 2.42 -12.86
N ASN A 57 -9.76 3.36 -11.90
CA ASN A 57 -10.68 3.45 -10.79
C ASN A 57 -11.73 4.55 -11.05
N VAL A 58 -13.01 4.24 -10.85
CA VAL A 58 -14.12 5.16 -11.19
C VAL A 58 -14.00 6.55 -10.55
N TRP A 59 -13.64 6.65 -9.27
CA TRP A 59 -13.56 7.95 -8.59
C TRP A 59 -12.20 8.63 -8.78
N GLY A 60 -11.13 7.83 -8.90
CA GLY A 60 -9.80 8.33 -9.22
C GLY A 60 -9.76 8.93 -10.63
N ASP A 61 -10.26 8.20 -11.62
CA ASP A 61 -10.34 8.63 -13.01
C ASP A 61 -11.31 9.83 -13.18
N ALA A 62 -12.34 9.93 -12.34
CA ALA A 62 -13.19 11.13 -12.30
C ALA A 62 -12.39 12.36 -11.85
N LEU A 63 -11.55 12.24 -10.82
CA LEU A 63 -10.66 13.31 -10.40
C LEU A 63 -9.61 13.63 -11.48
N TYR A 64 -9.04 12.60 -12.10
CA TYR A 64 -8.12 12.76 -13.23
C TYR A 64 -8.76 13.59 -14.35
N ALA A 65 -9.96 13.20 -14.80
CA ALA A 65 -10.68 13.89 -15.87
C ALA A 65 -10.98 15.36 -15.51
N LEU A 66 -11.37 15.62 -14.26
CA LEU A 66 -11.58 16.98 -13.76
C LEU A 66 -10.28 17.79 -13.81
N LEU A 67 -9.16 17.25 -13.36
CA LEU A 67 -7.87 17.96 -13.35
C LEU A 67 -7.39 18.26 -14.78
N ILE A 68 -7.48 17.29 -15.69
CA ILE A 68 -7.14 17.47 -17.10
C ILE A 68 -8.04 18.52 -17.76
N SER A 69 -9.36 18.50 -17.49
CA SER A 69 -10.30 19.49 -18.03
C SER A 69 -10.02 20.92 -17.53
N ASN A 70 -9.43 21.06 -16.34
CA ASN A 70 -8.98 22.33 -15.78
C ASN A 70 -7.57 22.74 -16.26
N GLY A 71 -7.00 22.04 -17.24
CA GLY A 71 -5.70 22.35 -17.83
C GLY A 71 -4.48 21.97 -16.96
N GLN A 72 -4.67 21.12 -15.94
CA GLN A 72 -3.55 20.64 -15.12
C GLN A 72 -2.66 19.67 -15.91
N PRO A 73 -1.35 19.64 -15.62
CA PRO A 73 -0.45 18.74 -16.33
C PRO A 73 -0.76 17.28 -16.00
N GLN A 74 -0.59 16.41 -17.01
CA GLN A 74 -0.93 14.99 -16.93
C GLN A 74 -0.26 14.26 -15.75
N TRP A 75 1.00 14.58 -15.46
CA TRP A 75 1.73 13.94 -14.36
C TRP A 75 1.10 14.26 -13.00
N LEU A 76 0.62 15.49 -12.81
CA LEU A 76 -0.02 15.91 -11.56
C LEU A 76 -1.41 15.30 -11.44
N ALA A 77 -2.17 15.28 -12.53
CA ALA A 77 -3.48 14.64 -12.58
C ALA A 77 -3.39 13.14 -12.25
N SER A 78 -2.44 12.42 -12.86
CA SER A 78 -2.22 11.00 -12.63
C SER A 78 -1.71 10.71 -11.21
N PHE A 79 -0.87 11.59 -10.66
CA PHE A 79 -0.38 11.45 -9.29
C PHE A 79 -1.50 11.64 -8.25
N LEU A 80 -2.35 12.65 -8.41
CA LEU A 80 -3.47 12.92 -7.50
C LEU A 80 -4.54 11.83 -7.58
N ASP A 81 -4.86 11.37 -8.79
CA ASP A 81 -5.68 10.17 -9.02
C ASP A 81 -5.11 8.96 -8.25
N SER A 82 -3.83 8.65 -8.47
CA SER A 82 -3.15 7.53 -7.80
C SER A 82 -3.16 7.65 -6.28
N ILE A 83 -2.95 8.84 -5.71
CA ILE A 83 -3.01 9.06 -4.24
C ILE A 83 -4.41 8.78 -3.69
N VAL A 84 -5.44 9.30 -4.35
CA VAL A 84 -6.84 9.19 -3.88
C VAL A 84 -7.33 7.75 -3.92
N VAL A 85 -6.75 6.91 -4.78
CA VAL A 85 -7.06 5.48 -4.85
C VAL A 85 -6.15 4.67 -3.92
N ASP A 86 -4.83 4.85 -4.01
CA ASP A 86 -3.86 4.01 -3.31
C ASP A 86 -3.84 4.27 -1.80
N VAL A 87 -3.88 5.52 -1.34
CA VAL A 87 -3.75 5.80 0.10
C VAL A 87 -4.90 5.19 0.92
N PRO A 88 -6.19 5.38 0.56
CA PRO A 88 -7.29 4.75 1.28
C PRO A 88 -7.23 3.22 1.22
N ASP A 89 -6.93 2.65 0.04
CA ASP A 89 -6.81 1.20 -0.15
C ASP A 89 -5.75 0.59 0.78
N LYS A 90 -4.56 1.21 0.87
CA LYS A 90 -3.44 0.70 1.69
C LYS A 90 -3.70 0.89 3.17
N LEU A 91 -4.35 1.98 3.58
CA LEU A 91 -4.79 2.18 4.96
C LEU A 91 -5.78 1.10 5.41
N VAL A 92 -6.82 0.85 4.61
CA VAL A 92 -7.84 -0.16 4.92
C VAL A 92 -7.21 -1.56 4.94
N THR A 93 -6.38 -1.88 3.94
CA THR A 93 -5.71 -3.20 3.86
C THR A 93 -4.83 -3.49 5.07
N VAL A 94 -4.02 -2.51 5.50
CA VAL A 94 -3.13 -2.67 6.65
C VAL A 94 -3.90 -2.74 7.97
N LEU A 95 -4.98 -1.98 8.11
CA LEU A 95 -5.87 -2.07 9.28
C LEU A 95 -6.56 -3.43 9.38
N ILE A 96 -7.14 -3.92 8.28
CA ILE A 96 -7.79 -5.24 8.24
C ILE A 96 -6.77 -6.33 8.60
N SER A 97 -5.57 -6.27 8.02
CA SER A 97 -4.48 -7.20 8.32
C SER A 97 -4.10 -7.18 9.81
N TYR A 98 -4.03 -6.01 10.42
CA TYR A 98 -3.77 -5.85 11.85
C TYR A 98 -4.87 -6.49 12.73
N PHE A 99 -6.14 -6.26 12.41
CA PHE A 99 -7.24 -6.85 13.17
C PHE A 99 -7.32 -8.37 13.02
N ILE A 100 -7.05 -8.89 11.81
CA ILE A 100 -6.93 -10.33 11.58
C ILE A 100 -5.82 -10.90 12.48
N PHE A 101 -4.63 -10.30 12.45
CA PHE A 101 -3.50 -10.76 13.26
C PHE A 101 -3.82 -10.76 14.77
N LYS A 102 -4.50 -9.72 15.27
CA LYS A 102 -4.92 -9.62 16.66
C LYS A 102 -6.02 -10.62 17.04
N GLY A 103 -6.85 -11.02 16.08
CA GLY A 103 -7.92 -12.00 16.26
C GLY A 103 -7.45 -13.46 16.19
N LEU A 104 -6.22 -13.74 15.76
CA LEU A 104 -5.71 -15.11 15.65
C LEU A 104 -5.53 -15.77 17.02
N PRO A 105 -5.95 -17.04 17.19
CA PRO A 105 -5.75 -17.77 18.44
C PRO A 105 -4.27 -18.03 18.69
N LYS A 106 -3.81 -17.78 19.92
CA LYS A 106 -2.41 -17.92 20.37
C LYS A 106 -1.76 -19.27 20.04
N LYS A 107 -2.56 -20.33 19.84
CA LYS A 107 -2.09 -21.65 19.44
C LYS A 107 -1.45 -21.66 18.05
N LEU A 108 -1.96 -20.87 17.09
CA LEU A 108 -1.37 -20.75 15.76
C LEU A 108 -0.13 -19.87 15.80
N THR A 109 -0.19 -18.76 16.53
CA THR A 109 0.94 -17.83 16.64
C THR A 109 2.16 -18.50 17.31
N ASN A 110 1.94 -19.33 18.34
CA ASN A 110 3.05 -19.99 19.05
C ASN A 110 3.74 -21.10 18.25
N THR A 111 3.05 -21.77 17.32
CA THR A 111 3.70 -22.77 16.45
C THR A 111 4.60 -22.10 15.42
N PHE A 112 4.11 -21.06 14.74
CA PHE A 112 4.91 -20.30 13.75
C PHE A 112 6.04 -19.47 14.38
N LEU A 113 5.88 -18.99 15.62
CA LEU A 113 6.94 -18.27 16.33
C LEU A 113 7.97 -19.20 17.00
N LYS A 114 7.64 -20.48 17.24
CA LYS A 114 8.59 -21.46 17.82
C LYS A 114 9.57 -22.02 16.80
N ASP A 115 9.19 -22.14 15.53
CA ASP A 115 10.07 -22.75 14.52
C ASP A 115 11.27 -21.87 14.13
N GLY A 116 11.31 -20.60 14.54
CA GLY A 116 12.49 -19.73 14.42
C GLY A 116 13.56 -19.95 15.50
N ALA A 117 13.32 -20.82 16.49
CA ALA A 117 14.29 -21.15 17.54
C ALA A 117 15.06 -22.45 17.27
N ILE A 118 14.96 -23.01 16.06
CA ILE A 118 15.65 -24.25 15.64
C ILE A 118 16.65 -23.93 14.52
N GLU A 119 17.44 -22.87 14.69
CA GLU A 119 18.57 -22.53 13.80
C GLU A 119 19.86 -22.22 14.59
N GLU A 120 19.98 -22.77 15.81
CA GLU A 120 21.25 -22.87 16.53
C GLU A 120 21.44 -24.30 17.07
N LEU A 121 21.84 -25.22 16.19
CA LEU A 121 22.56 -26.46 16.55
C LEU A 121 23.63 -26.75 15.50
#